data_AF-A0A0F9CT76-F1
#
_entry.id   AF-A0A0F9CT76-F1
#
_cell.length_a   1.000
_cell.length_b   1.000
_cell.length_c   1.000
_cell.angle_alpha   90.00
_cell.angle_beta   90.00
_cell.angle_gamma   90.00
#
_symmetry.space_group_name_H-M   'P 1'
#
loop_
_entity.id
_entity.type
_entity.pdbx_description
1 polymer ?
#
loop_
_entity_poly.entity_id
_entity_poly.type
_entity_poly.pdbx_seq_one_letter_code
_entity_poly.pdbx_strand_id
1 'polypeptide(L)'
;MQEKQILNVSQGIWIDERWLHKAGLGSRLQVEMRTGEIRIQAAAETTEEVKPSEKGWDTFQTLGDNAVVGCLKNAAQNHDRYLYEKQS
;
A
#
# COMPACT_ATOMS: atom_id res chain seq x y z
N MET A 1 7.30 -1.57 8.96
CA MET A 1 6.83 -2.42 7.84
C MET A 1 6.28 -3.70 8.43
N GLN A 2 5.00 -4.00 8.24
CA GLN A 2 4.45 -5.30 8.68
C GLN A 2 4.89 -6.36 7.66
N GLU A 3 5.74 -7.28 8.10
CA GLU A 3 6.10 -8.47 7.32
C GLU A 3 4.83 -9.28 7.03
N LYS A 4 4.52 -9.45 5.75
CA LYS A 4 3.45 -10.34 5.29
C LYS A 4 3.90 -11.77 5.62
N GLN A 5 3.43 -12.31 6.74
CA GLN A 5 3.57 -13.75 7.01
C GLN A 5 2.76 -14.50 5.97
N ILE A 6 3.44 -15.13 5.02
CA ILE A 6 2.84 -16.09 4.11
C ILE A 6 2.60 -17.35 4.94
N LEU A 7 1.38 -17.51 5.45
CA LEU A 7 0.97 -18.74 6.13
C LEU A 7 0.95 -19.87 5.09
N ASN A 8 1.73 -20.93 5.34
CA ASN A 8 1.69 -22.13 4.52
C ASN A 8 0.25 -22.68 4.47
N VAL A 9 -0.31 -22.81 3.27
CA VAL A 9 -1.68 -23.29 3.06
C VAL A 9 -1.72 -24.80 3.29
N SER A 10 -2.27 -25.23 4.42
CA SER A 10 -2.39 -26.65 4.76
C SER A 10 -3.49 -27.35 3.94
N GLN A 11 -4.61 -26.66 3.68
CA GLN A 11 -5.74 -27.13 2.88
C GLN A 11 -6.39 -25.92 2.19
N GLY A 12 -6.74 -26.06 0.91
CA GLY A 12 -7.31 -24.98 0.10
C GLY A 12 -8.57 -25.40 -0.62
N ILE A 13 -9.50 -24.47 -0.78
CA ILE A 13 -10.72 -24.62 -1.58
C ILE A 13 -10.55 -23.80 -2.85
N TRP A 14 -10.71 -24.44 -4.01
CA TRP A 14 -10.71 -23.73 -5.29
C TRP A 14 -12.12 -23.22 -5.60
N ILE A 15 -12.22 -21.93 -5.86
CA ILE A 15 -13.45 -21.25 -6.26
C ILE A 15 -13.26 -20.78 -7.70
N ASP A 16 -14.24 -21.06 -8.55
CA ASP A 16 -14.23 -20.64 -9.95
C ASP A 16 -14.17 -19.10 -10.06
N GLU A 17 -13.33 -18.60 -10.96
CA GLU A 17 -13.11 -17.16 -11.17
C GLU A 17 -14.40 -16.42 -11.56
N ARG A 18 -15.29 -17.06 -12.33
CA ARG A 18 -16.57 -16.44 -12.72
C ARG A 18 -17.50 -16.30 -11.52
N TRP A 19 -17.42 -17.23 -10.57
CA TRP A 19 -18.14 -17.11 -9.31
C TRP A 19 -17.61 -15.92 -8.50
N LEU A 20 -16.29 -15.78 -8.38
CA LEU A 20 -15.66 -14.66 -7.66
C LEU A 20 -16.06 -13.31 -8.27
N HIS A 21 -16.05 -13.19 -9.60
CA HIS A 21 -16.50 -11.98 -10.28
C HIS A 21 -17.99 -11.69 -10.05
N LYS A 22 -18.86 -12.69 -10.15
CA LYS A 22 -20.30 -12.53 -9.90
C LYS A 22 -20.62 -12.19 -8.45
N ALA A 23 -19.82 -12.69 -7.51
CA ALA A 23 -20.00 -12.44 -6.09
C ALA A 23 -19.68 -10.98 -5.69
N GLY A 24 -19.08 -10.19 -6.59
CA GLY A 24 -18.76 -8.78 -6.31
C GLY A 24 -17.75 -8.63 -5.17
N LEU A 25 -16.93 -9.66 -4.95
CA LEU A 25 -15.91 -9.69 -3.91
C LEU A 25 -14.78 -8.75 -4.34
N GLY A 26 -14.64 -7.62 -3.63
CA GLY A 26 -13.60 -6.63 -3.91
C GLY A 26 -12.18 -7.12 -3.62
N SER A 27 -11.21 -6.20 -3.62
CA SER A 27 -9.80 -6.50 -3.36
C SER A 27 -9.50 -6.95 -1.91
N ARG A 28 -10.44 -6.70 -0.99
CA ARG A 28 -10.36 -7.06 0.42
C ARG A 28 -11.57 -7.93 0.79
N LEU A 29 -11.29 -9.04 1.46
CA LEU A 29 -12.30 -10.00 1.88
C LEU A 29 -12.33 -10.08 3.40
N GLN A 30 -13.53 -10.22 3.94
CA GLN A 30 -13.76 -10.61 5.32
C GLN A 30 -14.32 -12.03 5.33
N VAL A 31 -13.74 -12.88 6.16
CA VAL A 31 -14.17 -14.27 6.34
C VAL A 31 -14.77 -14.41 7.74
N GLU A 32 -16.02 -14.88 7.80
CA GLU A 32 -16.72 -15.21 9.05
C GLU A 32 -16.97 -16.71 9.10
N MET A 33 -16.69 -17.33 10.25
CA MET A 33 -17.01 -18.74 10.50
C MET A 33 -18.24 -18.85 11.39
N ARG A 34 -19.20 -19.67 10.96
CA ARG A 34 -20.39 -20.07 11.72
C ARG A 34 -20.45 -21.59 11.83
N THR A 35 -21.32 -22.10 12.70
CA THR A 35 -21.54 -23.54 12.83
C THR A 35 -21.99 -24.13 11.50
N GLY A 36 -21.12 -24.90 10.84
CA GLY A 36 -21.38 -25.55 9.55
C GLY A 36 -21.27 -24.66 8.31
N GLU A 37 -20.83 -23.41 8.43
CA GLU A 37 -20.81 -22.46 7.31
C GLU A 37 -19.59 -21.52 7.38
N ILE A 38 -18.96 -21.26 6.23
CA ILE A 38 -17.98 -20.18 6.05
C ILE A 38 -18.60 -19.12 5.14
N ARG A 39 -18.62 -17.87 5.60
CA ARG A 39 -19.09 -16.72 4.81
C ARG A 39 -17.93 -15.86 4.38
N ILE A 40 -17.90 -15.54 3.09
CA ILE A 40 -16.93 -14.62 2.49
C ILE A 40 -17.71 -13.41 2.01
N GLN A 41 -17.36 -12.24 2.54
CA GLN A 41 -17.99 -10.97 2.18
C GLN A 41 -16.93 -9.95 1.77
N ALA A 42 -17.30 -8.99 0.92
CA ALA A 42 -16.43 -7.85 0.64
C ALA A 42 -16.19 -7.09 1.95
N ALA A 43 -14.92 -6.90 2.31
CA ALA A 43 -14.61 -6.00 3.40
C ALA A 43 -14.89 -4.58 2.91
N ALA A 44 -15.60 -3.79 3.72
CA ALA A 44 -15.69 -2.36 3.47
C ALA A 44 -14.27 -1.82 3.32
N GLU A 45 -14.03 -1.02 2.28
CA GLU A 45 -12.83 -0.21 2.23
C GLU A 45 -12.94 0.80 3.37
N THR A 46 -12.46 0.41 4.56
CA THR A 46 -11.87 1.37 5.50
C THR A 46 -10.57 1.85 4.85
N THR A 47 -10.73 2.56 3.75
CA THR A 47 -9.91 3.71 3.49
C THR A 47 -10.34 4.68 4.59
N GLU A 48 -9.74 4.54 5.77
CA GLU A 48 -9.50 5.74 6.55
C GLU A 48 -8.74 6.61 5.56
N GLU A 49 -9.44 7.54 4.91
CA GLU A 49 -8.80 8.74 4.38
C GLU A 49 -8.13 9.34 5.59
N VAL A 50 -6.87 8.94 5.82
CA VAL A 50 -5.98 9.62 6.73
C VAL A 50 -5.78 10.96 6.04
N LYS A 51 -6.70 11.89 6.31
CA LYS A 51 -6.55 13.27 5.90
C LYS A 51 -5.18 13.67 6.43
N PRO A 52 -4.26 14.12 5.55
CA PRO A 52 -2.98 14.60 6.00
C PRO A 52 -3.24 15.60 7.12
N SER A 53 -2.68 15.36 8.31
CA SER A 53 -2.88 16.30 9.41
C SER A 53 -2.40 17.67 8.93
N GLU A 54 -3.21 18.72 9.13
CA GLU A 54 -2.84 20.08 8.71
C GLU A 54 -1.46 20.47 9.23
N LYS A 55 -1.15 20.06 10.47
CA LYS A 55 0.17 20.25 11.09
C LYS A 55 1.30 19.53 10.35
N GLY A 56 1.06 18.30 9.89
CA GLY A 56 2.04 17.55 9.10
C GLY A 56 2.28 18.19 7.73
N TRP A 57 1.23 18.77 7.14
CA TRP A 57 1.32 19.46 5.86
C TRP A 57 2.05 20.80 5.96
N ASP A 58 1.75 21.57 7.00
CA ASP A 58 2.44 22.82 7.34
C ASP A 58 3.93 22.58 7.62
N THR A 59 4.25 21.50 8.34
CA THR A 59 5.65 21.09 8.59
C THR A 59 6.35 20.71 7.28
N PHE A 60 5.70 19.95 6.40
CA PHE A 60 6.28 19.55 5.11
C PHE A 60 6.52 20.76 4.20
N GLN A 61 5.57 21.71 4.17
CA GLN A 61 5.71 22.95 3.42
C GLN A 61 6.86 23.81 3.96
N THR A 62 6.93 23.97 5.28
CA THR A 62 8.02 24.69 5.96
C THR A 62 9.39 24.08 5.66
N LEU A 63 9.49 22.75 5.58
CA LEU A 63 10.73 22.07 5.20
C LEU A 63 11.12 22.36 3.74
N GLY A 64 10.15 22.44 2.84
CA GLY A 64 10.37 22.82 1.44
C GLY A 64 10.81 24.27 1.30
N ASP A 65 10.15 25.20 1.99
CA ASP A 65 10.46 26.63 1.95
C ASP A 65 11.84 26.94 2.54
N ASN A 66 12.27 26.17 3.54
CA ASN A 66 13.59 26.27 4.16
C ASN A 66 14.64 25.34 3.52
N ALA A 67 14.29 24.63 2.44
CA ALA A 67 15.25 23.76 1.78
C ALA A 67 16.35 24.60 1.13
N VAL A 68 17.59 24.34 1.53
CA VAL A 68 18.75 24.96 0.88
C VAL A 68 18.89 24.43 -0.54
N VAL A 69 19.45 25.25 -1.44
CA VAL A 69 19.77 24.83 -2.80
C VAL A 69 20.66 23.60 -2.73
N GLY A 70 20.15 22.46 -3.23
CA GLY A 70 20.91 21.22 -3.25
C GLY A 70 22.15 21.36 -4.12
N CYS A 71 23.23 20.65 -3.77
CA CYS A 71 24.47 20.64 -4.55
C CYS A 71 24.33 20.00 -5.95
N LEU A 72 23.18 19.34 -6.20
CA LEU A 72 22.91 18.58 -7.41
C LEU A 72 21.86 19.29 -8.27
N LYS A 73 22.32 19.86 -9.39
CA LYS A 73 21.50 20.72 -10.26
C LYS A 73 20.20 20.10 -10.77
N ASN A 74 20.15 18.77 -10.92
CA ASN A 74 18.98 18.04 -11.46
C ASN A 74 18.80 16.68 -10.77
N ALA A 75 18.79 16.68 -9.43
CA ALA A 75 18.72 15.46 -8.62
C ALA A 75 17.54 14.54 -9.00
N ALA A 76 16.37 15.13 -9.29
CA ALA A 76 15.17 14.37 -9.67
C ALA A 76 15.30 13.67 -11.03
N GLN A 77 16.04 14.25 -11.98
CA GLN A 77 16.19 13.69 -13.33
C GLN A 77 17.38 12.75 -13.46
N ASN A 78 18.43 12.99 -12.66
CA ASN A 78 19.70 12.26 -12.73
C ASN A 78 19.95 11.47 -11.44
N HIS A 79 18.88 11.03 -10.78
CA HIS A 79 18.92 10.34 -9.50
C HIS A 79 19.91 9.17 -9.52
N ASP A 80 19.74 8.26 -10.49
CA ASP A 80 20.56 7.06 -10.62
C ASP A 80 22.01 7.41 -10.95
N ARG A 81 22.22 8.47 -11.74
CA ARG A 81 23.55 9.00 -12.05
C ARG A 81 24.28 9.42 -10.77
N TYR A 82 23.62 10.19 -9.91
CA TYR A 82 24.24 10.69 -8.68
C TYR A 82 24.45 9.61 -7.61
N LEU A 83 23.70 8.50 -7.65
CA LEU A 83 23.86 7.40 -6.71
C LEU A 83 24.88 6.35 -7.16
N TYR A 84 25.01 6.12 -8.47
CA TYR A 84 25.72 4.95 -8.99
C TYR A 84 26.92 5.28 -9.89
N GLU A 85 27.05 6.51 -10.41
CA GLU A 85 28.30 6.88 -11.08
C GLU A 85 29.41 7.12 -10.05
N LYS A 86 30.45 6.28 -10.09
CA LYS A 86 31.71 6.58 -9.43
C LYS A 86 32.33 7.78 -10.12
N GLN A 87 32.54 8.87 -9.37
CA GLN A 87 33.45 9.93 -9.81
C GLN A 87 34.82 9.31 -10.06
N SER A 88 35.26 9.31 -11.31
CA SER A 88 36.62 8.94 -11.71
C SER A 88 37.57 10.10 -11.48
#